data_AF-A0A3D0D638-F1
#
_entry.id   AF-A0A3D0D638-F1
#
_cell.length_a   1.000
_cell.length_b   1.000
_cell.length_c   1.000
_cell.angle_alpha   90.00
_cell.angle_beta   90.00
_cell.angle_gamma   90.00
#
_symmetry.space_group_name_H-M   'P 1'
#
loop_
_entity.id
_entity.type
_entity.pdbx_description
1 polymer ?
#
loop_
_entity_poly.entity_id
_entity_poly.type
_entity_poly.pdbx_seq_one_letter_code
_entity_poly.pdbx_strand_id
1 'polypeptide(L)'
;MRVRRVAILSRFPLVGRAIEGLLATTADIDVVACEPDEPGGWAHVFDLHPDVVIQVSEPGTILATPFPLSAEDVLRFICLEATGNEMHLYDARRMTATGPEDLIRAIRVGGGGVGGERVGSKGVKG
;
A
#
# COMPACT_ATOMS: atom_id res chain seq x y z
N MET A 1 -3.12 19.93 9.42
CA MET A 1 -2.70 18.71 8.70
C MET A 1 -3.92 18.10 8.04
N ARG A 2 -3.83 17.62 6.80
CA ARG A 2 -4.95 16.97 6.10
C ARG A 2 -4.98 15.50 6.54
N VAL A 3 -6.13 15.05 7.03
CA VAL A 3 -6.38 13.64 7.35
C VAL A 3 -6.34 12.82 6.06
N ARG A 4 -5.64 11.68 6.07
CA ARG A 4 -5.58 10.74 4.95
C ARG A 4 -6.62 9.65 5.13
N ARG A 5 -7.52 9.54 4.17
CA ARG A 5 -8.53 8.48 4.09
C ARG A 5 -7.89 7.23 3.49
N VAL A 6 -7.85 6.16 4.26
CA VAL A 6 -7.21 4.90 3.88
C VAL A 6 -8.26 3.80 3.80
N ALA A 7 -8.28 3.07 2.71
CA ALA A 7 -9.03 1.83 2.59
C ALA A 7 -8.07 0.64 2.58
N ILE A 8 -8.47 -0.46 3.20
CA ILE A 8 -7.70 -1.70 3.28
C ILE A 8 -8.47 -2.80 2.54
N LEU A 9 -7.80 -3.49 1.63
CA LEU A 9 -8.27 -4.67 0.93
C LEU A 9 -7.37 -5.84 1.31
N SER A 10 -7.93 -6.91 1.85
CA SER A 10 -7.11 -8.04 2.32
C SER A 10 -7.81 -9.37 2.14
N ARG A 11 -7.11 -10.36 1.58
CA ARG A 11 -7.52 -11.78 1.66
C ARG A 11 -7.20 -12.42 3.01
N PHE A 12 -6.50 -11.68 3.87
CA PHE A 12 -6.02 -12.11 5.19
C PHE A 12 -6.69 -11.24 6.27
N PRO A 13 -7.87 -11.64 6.79
CA PRO A 13 -8.64 -10.80 7.70
C PRO A 13 -7.85 -10.36 8.94
N LEU A 14 -7.04 -11.26 9.51
CA LEU A 14 -6.20 -10.93 10.68
C LEU A 14 -5.14 -9.87 10.36
N VAL A 15 -4.52 -9.94 9.18
CA VAL A 15 -3.53 -8.94 8.75
C VAL A 15 -4.22 -7.60 8.49
N GLY A 16 -5.40 -7.61 7.85
CA GLY A 16 -6.20 -6.41 7.63
C GLY A 16 -6.57 -5.71 8.95
N ARG A 17 -7.03 -6.47 9.94
CA ARG A 17 -7.34 -5.95 11.29
C ARG A 17 -6.10 -5.45 12.03
N ALA A 18 -4.95 -6.11 11.88
CA ALA A 18 -3.71 -5.65 12.48
C ALA A 18 -3.27 -4.29 11.89
N ILE A 19 -3.40 -4.12 10.57
CA ILE A 19 -3.12 -2.85 9.89
C ILE A 19 -4.11 -1.78 10.33
N GLU A 20 -5.41 -2.08 10.36
CA GLU A 20 -6.44 -1.15 10.83
C GLU A 20 -6.14 -0.67 12.26
N GLY A 21 -5.83 -1.59 13.18
CA GLY A 21 -5.46 -1.27 14.56
C GLY A 21 -4.21 -0.42 14.67
N LEU A 22 -3.19 -0.70 13.86
CA LEU A 22 -1.98 0.13 13.76
C LEU A 22 -2.33 1.56 13.31
N LEU A 23 -3.08 1.70 12.22
CA LEU A 23 -3.41 3.00 11.64
C LEU A 23 -4.35 3.82 12.52
N ALA A 24 -5.26 3.18 13.26
CA ALA A 24 -6.15 3.85 14.21
C ALA A 24 -5.42 4.59 15.34
N THR A 25 -4.16 4.23 15.62
CA THR A 25 -3.31 4.96 16.60
C THR A 25 -2.72 6.26 16.03
N THR A 26 -2.92 6.53 14.75
CA THR A 26 -2.29 7.64 14.03
C THR A 26 -3.28 8.77 13.75
N ALA A 27 -3.10 9.91 14.44
CA ALA A 27 -4.08 11.02 14.46
C ALA A 27 -4.40 11.69 13.11
N ASP A 28 -3.56 11.50 12.08
CA ASP A 28 -3.73 12.06 10.73
C ASP A 28 -4.13 11.02 9.68
N ILE A 29 -4.50 9.81 10.10
CA ILE A 29 -4.97 8.72 9.23
C ILE A 29 -6.36 8.28 9.69
N ASP A 30 -7.28 8.16 8.73
CA ASP A 30 -8.64 7.69 8.94
C ASP A 30 -8.86 6.44 8.09
N VAL A 31 -9.11 5.30 8.74
CA VAL A 31 -9.41 4.04 8.02
C VAL A 31 -10.90 4.03 7.68
N VAL A 32 -11.21 4.31 6.42
CA VAL A 32 -12.59 4.44 5.95
C VAL A 32 -13.23 3.12 5.55
N ALA A 33 -12.41 2.09 5.31
CA ALA A 33 -12.87 0.74 5.00
C ALA A 33 -11.79 -0.32 5.27
N CYS A 34 -12.25 -1.51 5.63
CA CYS A 34 -11.43 -2.73 5.67
C CYS A 34 -12.25 -3.87 5.07
N GLU A 35 -12.00 -4.16 3.80
CA GLU A 35 -12.79 -5.07 2.98
C GLU A 35 -11.99 -6.31 2.55
N PRO A 36 -12.66 -7.43 2.24
CA PRO A 36 -12.04 -8.55 1.56
C PRO A 36 -11.50 -8.14 0.18
N ASP A 37 -10.34 -8.66 -0.22
CA ASP A 37 -9.78 -8.46 -1.57
C ASP A 37 -10.46 -9.40 -2.59
N GLU A 38 -11.71 -9.03 -2.90
CA GLU A 38 -12.60 -9.64 -3.88
C GLU A 38 -13.41 -8.55 -4.62
N PRO A 39 -14.04 -8.84 -5.78
CA PRO A 39 -14.68 -7.81 -6.61
C PRO A 39 -15.68 -6.90 -5.88
N GLY A 40 -16.44 -7.44 -4.91
CA GLY A 40 -17.39 -6.66 -4.10
C GLY A 40 -16.71 -5.66 -3.15
N GLY A 41 -15.60 -6.06 -2.52
CA GLY A 41 -14.81 -5.18 -1.65
C GLY A 41 -14.19 -4.03 -2.42
N TRP A 42 -13.69 -4.30 -3.63
CA TRP A 42 -13.18 -3.26 -4.53
C TRP A 42 -14.23 -2.21 -4.88
N ALA A 43 -15.44 -2.64 -5.28
CA ALA A 43 -16.52 -1.71 -5.62
C ALA A 43 -16.84 -0.76 -4.45
N HIS A 44 -16.99 -1.30 -3.24
CA HIS A 44 -17.23 -0.49 -2.05
C HIS A 44 -16.09 0.49 -1.76
N VAL A 45 -14.84 0.04 -1.85
CA VAL A 45 -13.66 0.91 -1.63
C VAL A 45 -13.63 2.07 -2.63
N PHE A 46 -14.00 1.86 -3.89
CA PHE A 46 -14.03 2.93 -4.88
C PHE A 46 -15.12 3.97 -4.61
N ASP A 47 -16.31 3.53 -4.20
CA ASP A 47 -17.41 4.43 -3.85
C ASP A 47 -17.07 5.37 -2.68
N LEU A 48 -16.11 4.99 -1.83
CA LEU A 48 -15.66 5.79 -0.68
C LEU A 48 -14.61 6.86 -1.01
N HIS A 49 -14.07 6.85 -2.23
CA HIS A 49 -13.02 7.75 -2.72
C HIS A 49 -11.88 7.96 -1.70
N PRO A 50 -11.13 6.91 -1.31
CA PRO A 50 -10.01 7.04 -0.38
C PRO A 50 -8.82 7.77 -1.02
N ASP A 51 -7.99 8.40 -0.19
CA ASP A 51 -6.71 8.97 -0.65
C ASP A 51 -5.66 7.86 -0.92
N VAL A 52 -5.74 6.76 -0.17
CA VAL A 52 -4.82 5.62 -0.24
C VAL A 52 -5.58 4.30 -0.14
N VAL A 53 -5.22 3.33 -0.97
CA VAL A 53 -5.66 1.94 -0.85
C VAL A 53 -4.47 1.06 -0.50
N ILE A 54 -4.63 0.25 0.53
CA ILE A 54 -3.68 -0.78 0.93
C ILE A 54 -4.25 -2.13 0.50
N GLN A 55 -3.55 -2.85 -0.36
CA GLN A 55 -3.87 -4.24 -0.69
C GLN A 55 -2.89 -5.18 0.03
N VAL A 56 -3.42 -6.19 0.70
CA VAL A 56 -2.63 -7.25 1.32
C VAL A 56 -2.73 -8.51 0.46
N SER A 57 -1.60 -8.91 -0.11
CA SER A 57 -1.50 -9.98 -1.11
C SER A 57 -0.51 -11.06 -0.70
N GLU A 58 -0.62 -12.23 -1.32
CA GLU A 58 0.43 -13.25 -1.23
C GLU A 58 1.69 -12.82 -1.98
N PRO A 59 2.88 -13.28 -1.55
CA PRO A 59 4.12 -13.03 -2.27
C PRO A 59 4.00 -13.44 -3.74
N GLY A 60 4.51 -12.60 -4.64
CA GLY A 60 4.46 -12.86 -6.08
C GLY A 60 3.07 -12.73 -6.72
N THR A 61 2.02 -12.41 -5.96
CA THR A 61 0.63 -12.21 -6.46
C THR A 61 0.31 -10.74 -6.74
N ILE A 62 1.34 -9.90 -6.63
CA ILE A 62 1.40 -8.44 -6.84
C ILE A 62 0.89 -8.00 -8.22
N LEU A 63 0.70 -8.92 -9.18
CA LEU A 63 0.39 -8.63 -10.58
C LEU A 63 -0.84 -9.42 -11.06
N ALA A 64 -2.04 -9.08 -10.57
CA ALA A 64 -3.28 -9.51 -11.22
C ALA A 64 -4.50 -8.65 -10.89
N THR A 65 -4.36 -7.52 -10.19
CA THR A 65 -5.48 -6.62 -9.96
C THR A 65 -5.78 -5.89 -11.28
N PRO A 66 -6.98 -6.09 -11.88
CA PRO A 66 -7.39 -5.39 -13.08
C PRO A 66 -7.74 -3.96 -12.68
N PHE A 67 -6.72 -3.16 -12.39
CA PHE A 67 -6.93 -1.78 -12.00
C PHE A 67 -6.83 -0.92 -13.27
N PRO A 68 -7.94 -0.35 -13.78
CA PRO A 68 -7.85 0.74 -14.73
C PRO A 68 -7.38 1.96 -13.95
N LEU A 69 -6.07 2.18 -13.90
CA LEU A 69 -5.50 3.46 -13.47
C LEU A 69 -5.81 4.46 -14.58
N SER A 70 -7.06 4.88 -14.74
CA SER A 70 -7.34 6.12 -15.43
C SER A 70 -6.77 7.21 -14.53
N ALA A 71 -5.63 7.76 -14.98
CA ALA A 71 -4.70 8.60 -14.25
C ALA A 71 -5.27 9.94 -13.71
N GLU A 72 -6.59 10.10 -13.66
CA GLU A 72 -7.27 11.35 -13.29
C GLU A 72 -7.67 11.40 -11.81
N ASP A 73 -7.85 10.25 -11.13
CA ASP A 73 -8.06 10.19 -9.69
C ASP A 73 -6.79 9.68 -9.00
N VAL A 74 -6.09 10.58 -8.30
CA VAL A 74 -4.78 10.39 -7.65
C VAL A 74 -4.90 9.49 -6.42
N LEU A 75 -5.35 8.25 -6.62
CA LEU A 75 -5.45 7.22 -5.61
C LEU A 75 -4.07 6.57 -5.47
N ARG A 76 -3.45 6.68 -4.29
CA ARG A 76 -2.19 5.97 -4.02
C ARG A 76 -2.50 4.52 -3.71
N PHE A 77 -1.75 3.62 -4.32
CA PHE A 77 -1.89 2.20 -4.07
C PHE A 77 -0.63 1.61 -3.41
N ILE A 78 -0.81 0.93 -2.28
CA ILE A 78 0.23 0.27 -1.50
C ILE A 78 -0.09 -1.22 -1.46
N CYS A 79 0.78 -2.07 -1.98
CA CYS A 79 0.66 -3.52 -1.81
C CYS A 79 1.61 -3.98 -0.70
N LEU A 80 1.07 -4.75 0.25
CA LEU A 80 1.81 -5.40 1.32
C LEU A 80 1.82 -6.90 1.08
N GLU A 81 2.99 -7.52 1.16
CA GLU A 81 3.06 -8.99 1.17
C GLU A 81 2.70 -9.52 2.55
N ALA A 82 1.72 -10.43 2.64
CA ALA A 82 1.21 -10.93 3.92
C ALA A 82 2.24 -11.74 4.72
N THR A 83 3.19 -12.39 4.05
CA THR A 83 4.19 -13.29 4.66
C THR A 83 5.62 -12.79 4.52
N GLY A 84 5.80 -11.60 3.94
CA GLY A 84 7.10 -10.97 3.72
C GLY A 84 7.15 -9.57 4.36
N ASN A 85 8.36 -9.02 4.47
CA ASN A 85 8.56 -7.65 4.94
C ASN A 85 8.66 -6.67 3.75
N GLU A 86 8.06 -7.01 2.62
CA GLU A 86 8.12 -6.22 1.39
C GLU A 86 6.86 -5.38 1.20
N MET A 87 7.06 -4.12 0.79
CA MET A 87 5.98 -3.18 0.48
C MET A 87 6.20 -2.55 -0.89
N HIS A 88 5.19 -2.63 -1.73
CA HIS A 88 5.24 -2.12 -3.10
C HIS A 88 4.34 -0.88 -3.20
N LEU A 89 4.94 0.27 -3.50
CA LEU A 89 4.20 1.51 -3.76
C LEU A 89 3.99 1.66 -5.28
N TYR A 90 2.73 1.72 -5.69
CA TYR A 90 2.36 1.95 -7.08
C TYR A 90 2.25 3.44 -7.35
N ASP A 91 3.41 4.07 -7.19
CA ASP A 91 3.84 5.40 -7.62
C ASP A 91 5.11 5.27 -8.49
N ALA A 92 5.51 4.01 -8.77
CA ALA A 92 6.73 3.51 -9.41
C ALA A 92 7.92 3.24 -8.47
N ARG A 93 7.69 3.00 -7.18
CA ARG A 93 8.76 2.74 -6.18
C ARG A 93 8.51 1.44 -5.41
N ARG A 94 9.51 0.55 -5.38
CA ARG A 94 9.53 -0.60 -4.45
C ARG A 94 10.30 -0.20 -3.20
N MET A 95 9.83 -0.61 -2.02
CA MET A 95 10.57 -0.43 -0.78
C MET A 95 10.50 -1.68 0.11
N THR A 96 11.57 -1.92 0.86
CA THR A 96 11.52 -2.92 1.93
C THR A 96 10.97 -2.24 3.18
N ALA A 97 9.89 -2.77 3.74
CA ALA A 97 9.35 -2.28 5.01
C ALA A 97 10.15 -2.94 6.14
N THR A 98 10.76 -2.13 6.99
CA THR A 98 11.49 -2.60 8.17
C THR A 98 10.63 -2.62 9.42
N GLY A 99 9.50 -1.90 9.39
CA GLY A 99 8.53 -1.85 10.47
C GLY A 99 7.23 -1.10 10.10
N PRO A 100 6.29 -1.02 11.06
CA PRO A 100 5.01 -0.33 10.89
C PRO A 100 5.14 1.16 10.53
N GLU A 101 6.23 1.80 10.96
CA GLU A 101 6.51 3.22 10.71
C GLU A 101 6.72 3.51 9.22
N ASP A 102 7.26 2.55 8.46
CA ASP A 102 7.46 2.68 7.02
C ASP A 102 6.12 2.72 6.28
N LEU A 103 5.12 1.96 6.74
CA LEU A 103 3.76 2.01 6.20
C LEU A 103 3.11 3.36 6.47
N ILE A 104 3.20 3.87 7.70
CA ILE A 104 2.67 5.20 8.07
C ILE A 104 3.35 6.29 7.23
N ARG A 105 4.67 6.19 7.04
CA ARG A 105 5.43 7.10 6.19
C ARG A 105 5.00 7.04 4.73
N ALA A 106 4.76 5.84 4.19
CA ALA A 106 4.26 5.62 2.84
C ALA A 106 2.89 6.28 2.59
N ILE A 107 1.99 6.19 3.57
CA ILE A 107 0.68 6.85 3.54
C ILE A 107 0.85 8.38 3.51
N ARG A 108 1.75 8.93 4.35
CA ARG A 108 1.96 10.37 4.50
C ARG A 108 2.70 11.04 3.34
N VAL A 109 3.88 10.52 2.98
CA VAL A 109 4.92 11.31 2.29
C VAL A 109 4.65 11.52 0.81
N GLY A 110 3.98 10.59 0.14
CA GLY A 110 3.64 10.71 -1.28
C GLY A 110 4.75 11.16 -2.21
N GLY A 111 5.45 10.19 -2.81
CA GLY A 111 6.35 10.44 -3.94
C GLY A 111 7.53 11.41 -3.70
N GLY A 112 7.70 12.01 -2.51
CA GLY A 112 8.83 12.89 -2.17
C GLY A 112 10.03 12.08 -1.69
N GLY A 113 11.13 12.11 -2.45
CA GLY A 113 12.25 11.16 -2.36
C GLY A 113 13.03 11.13 -1.05
N VAL A 114 13.54 9.93 -0.72
CA VAL A 114 14.74 9.72 0.09
C VAL A 114 15.46 8.49 -0.46
N GLY A 115 16.67 8.70 -1.01
CA GLY A 115 17.75 7.72 -1.12
C GLY A 115 17.42 6.35 -1.73
N GLY A 116 17.21 6.30 -3.05
CA GLY A 116 17.35 5.04 -3.78
C GLY A 116 18.82 4.61 -3.76
N GLU A 117 19.13 3.61 -2.93
CA GLU A 117 20.41 2.92 -2.96
C GLU A 117 20.58 2.29 -4.35
N ARG A 118 21.56 2.79 -5.10
CA ARG A 118 21.94 2.22 -6.39
C ARG A 118 22.48 0.82 -6.12
N VAL A 119 21.72 -0.21 -6.49
CA VAL A 119 22.25 -1.57 -6.63
C VAL A 119 23.30 -1.50 -7.75
N GLY A 120 24.57 -1.40 -7.33
CA GLY A 120 25.71 -1.34 -8.23
C GLY A 120 25.96 -2.72 -8.84
N SER A 121 25.42 -2.96 -10.03
CA SER A 121 25.91 -4.01 -10.91
C SER A 121 27.27 -3.58 -11.49
N LYS A 122 28.37 -3.98 -10.85
CA LYS A 122 29.65 -4.23 -11.55
C LYS A 122 29.80 -5.74 -11.55
N GLY A 123 29.65 -6.44 -12.68
CA GLY A 123 30.45 -6.23 -13.88
C GLY A 123 31.57 -7.26 -13.86
N VAL A 124 31.21 -8.51 -14.14
CA VAL A 124 32.14 -9.61 -14.41
C VAL A 124 32.95 -9.22 -15.64
N LYS A 125 34.28 -9.12 -15.49
CA LYS A 125 35.21 -9.19 -16.61
C LYS A 125 35.90 -10.54 -16.53
N GLY A 126 35.82 -11.28 -17.63
CA GLY A 126 36.61 -12.49 -17.87
C GLY A 126 38.03 -12.19 -18.28
#